data_AF-A0A7C4Y2E1-F1
#
_entry.id   AF-A0A7C4Y2E1-F1
#
_cell.length_a   1.000
_cell.length_b   1.000
_cell.length_c   1.000
_cell.angle_alpha   90.00
_cell.angle_beta   90.00
_cell.angle_gamma   90.00
#
_symmetry.space_group_name_H-M   'P 1'
#
loop_
_entity.id
_entity.type
_entity.pdbx_description
1 polymer ?
#
loop_
_entity_poly.entity_id
_entity_poly.type
_entity_poly.pdbx_seq_one_letter_code
_entity_poly.pdbx_strand_id
1 'polypeptide(L)'
;MTAKIIKTETKINDILFWLCALITFLTIAMTLLEFFSRGEYPSPNISLFYIGVLAIYSLHKEAIRFLEHAIPERTRKPKRGELFVYLWIILTGILYTINFLSKNHYSYSDLGEPTPGLMTATYITLEVGIVFILARILKLLMINYFYKPLEKNNEQQG
;
A
#
# COMPACT_ATOMS: atom_id res chain seq x y z
N MET A 1 -26.52 14.75 -12.75
CA MET A 1 -25.27 15.49 -12.41
C MET A 1 -24.23 14.59 -11.75
N THR A 2 -24.65 13.64 -10.93
CA THR A 2 -23.82 12.62 -10.24
C THR A 2 -22.96 11.74 -11.16
N ALA A 3 -23.48 11.28 -12.30
CA ALA A 3 -22.74 10.38 -13.20
C ALA A 3 -21.45 10.98 -13.82
N LYS A 4 -21.41 12.29 -14.08
CA LYS A 4 -20.21 12.97 -14.59
C LYS A 4 -19.12 13.07 -13.52
N ILE A 5 -19.51 13.36 -12.28
CA ILE A 5 -18.58 13.45 -11.14
C ILE A 5 -17.96 12.08 -10.86
N ILE A 6 -18.77 11.02 -10.82
CA ILE A 6 -18.31 9.64 -10.60
C ILE A 6 -17.32 9.18 -11.69
N LYS A 7 -17.57 9.56 -12.95
CA LYS A 7 -16.68 9.22 -14.07
C LYS A 7 -15.33 9.93 -13.97
N THR A 8 -15.31 11.18 -13.51
CA THR A 8 -14.07 11.95 -13.28
C THR A 8 -13.29 11.39 -12.09
N GLU A 9 -13.95 11.14 -10.95
CA GLU A 9 -13.34 10.50 -9.77
C GLU A 9 -12.74 9.13 -10.11
N THR A 10 -13.43 8.34 -10.94
CA THR A 10 -12.93 7.04 -11.40
C THR A 10 -11.63 7.19 -12.20
N LYS A 11 -11.54 8.19 -13.09
CA LYS A 11 -10.32 8.46 -13.84
C LYS A 11 -9.17 8.93 -12.94
N ILE A 12 -9.46 9.79 -11.96
CA ILE A 12 -8.47 10.24 -10.97
C ILE A 12 -7.91 9.03 -10.21
N ASN A 13 -8.78 8.14 -9.74
CA ASN A 13 -8.36 6.92 -9.05
C ASN A 13 -7.52 5.98 -9.95
N ASP A 14 -7.83 5.88 -11.24
CA ASP A 14 -7.03 5.06 -12.16
C ASP A 14 -5.63 5.67 -12.40
N ILE A 15 -5.54 7.00 -12.53
CA ILE A 15 -4.24 7.70 -12.62
C ILE A 15 -3.45 7.52 -11.31
N LEU A 16 -4.10 7.70 -10.16
CA LEU A 16 -3.47 7.57 -8.86
C LEU A 16 -2.98 6.14 -8.61
N PHE A 17 -3.74 5.13 -9.09
CA PHE A 17 -3.32 3.73 -9.05
C PHE A 17 -2.06 3.49 -9.90
N TRP A 18 -2.03 3.99 -11.14
CA TRP A 18 -0.87 3.85 -12.01
C TRP A 18 0.37 4.56 -11.48
N LEU A 19 0.20 5.76 -10.93
CA LEU A 19 1.27 6.52 -10.30
C LEU A 19 1.82 5.75 -9.08
N CYS A 20 0.94 5.22 -8.24
CA CYS A 20 1.34 4.41 -7.10
C CYS A 20 2.07 3.14 -7.54
N ALA A 21 1.56 2.45 -8.57
CA ALA A 21 2.21 1.27 -9.15
C ALA A 21 3.60 1.56 -9.73
N LEU A 22 3.76 2.70 -10.41
CA LEU A 22 5.05 3.14 -10.94
C LEU A 22 6.05 3.37 -9.81
N ILE A 23 5.67 4.10 -8.76
CA ILE A 23 6.56 4.36 -7.63
C ILE A 23 6.88 3.06 -6.90
N THR A 24 5.90 2.18 -6.66
CA THR A 24 6.15 0.86 -6.07
C THR A 24 7.21 0.10 -6.86
N PHE A 25 7.08 0.06 -8.20
CA PHE A 25 8.03 -0.63 -9.05
C PHE A 25 9.45 -0.04 -8.95
N LEU A 26 9.57 1.30 -8.96
CA LEU A 26 10.85 1.98 -8.78
C LEU A 26 11.47 1.69 -7.41
N THR A 27 10.67 1.73 -6.33
CA THR A 27 11.14 1.42 -4.98
C THR A 27 11.64 -0.02 -4.89
N ILE A 28 10.92 -0.98 -5.46
CA ILE A 28 11.34 -2.38 -5.51
C ILE A 28 12.66 -2.53 -6.26
N ALA A 29 12.79 -1.91 -7.43
CA ALA A 29 14.01 -1.96 -8.22
C ALA A 29 15.20 -1.44 -7.41
N MET A 30 15.04 -0.32 -6.71
CA MET A 30 16.10 0.24 -5.85
C MET A 30 16.42 -0.66 -4.65
N THR A 31 15.41 -1.22 -3.98
CA THR A 31 15.63 -2.16 -2.86
C THR A 31 16.33 -3.45 -3.33
N LEU A 32 16.01 -3.95 -4.52
CA LEU A 32 16.71 -5.08 -5.12
C LEU A 32 18.17 -4.73 -5.43
N LEU A 33 18.42 -3.56 -6.01
CA LEU A 33 19.78 -3.09 -6.28
C LEU A 33 20.59 -2.96 -5.00
N GLU A 34 20.03 -2.36 -3.94
CA GLU A 34 20.68 -2.24 -2.62
C GLU A 34 21.00 -3.61 -1.99
N PHE A 35 20.09 -4.58 -2.13
CA PHE A 35 20.29 -5.94 -1.64
C PHE A 35 21.40 -6.67 -2.39
N PHE A 36 21.37 -6.65 -3.73
CA PHE A 36 22.37 -7.34 -4.54
C PHE A 36 23.73 -6.63 -4.56
N SER A 37 23.76 -5.30 -4.37
CA SER A 37 24.99 -4.53 -4.24
C SER A 37 25.62 -4.61 -2.85
N ARG A 38 25.04 -5.38 -1.92
CA ARG A 38 25.60 -5.60 -0.56
C ARG A 38 25.88 -4.29 0.19
N GLY A 39 25.01 -3.29 0.01
CA GLY A 39 25.15 -1.98 0.66
C GLY A 39 26.08 -0.96 -0.02
N GLU A 40 26.68 -1.27 -1.17
CA GLU A 40 27.43 -0.28 -1.96
C GLU A 40 26.53 0.78 -2.63
N TYR A 41 25.26 0.44 -2.86
CA TYR A 41 24.28 1.35 -3.40
C TYR A 41 23.63 2.18 -2.28
N PRO A 42 23.55 3.51 -2.40
CA PRO A 42 23.01 4.36 -1.36
C PRO A 42 21.54 4.01 -1.08
N SER A 43 21.21 3.91 0.21
CA SER A 43 19.85 3.60 0.64
C SER A 43 18.86 4.65 0.09
N PRO A 44 17.79 4.22 -0.59
CA PRO A 44 16.81 5.14 -1.12
C PRO A 44 15.99 5.72 0.04
N ASN A 45 16.26 6.97 0.42
CA ASN A 45 15.39 7.80 1.28
C ASN A 45 13.96 8.02 0.69
N ILE A 46 13.61 7.29 -0.37
CA ILE A 46 12.33 7.32 -1.06
C ILE A 46 11.24 6.60 -0.25
N SER A 47 11.59 5.82 0.78
CA SER A 47 10.62 5.13 1.64
C SER A 47 9.52 6.07 2.15
N LEU A 48 9.88 7.22 2.72
CA LEU A 48 8.90 8.18 3.25
C LEU A 48 8.00 8.77 2.16
N PHE A 49 8.57 9.10 1.00
CA PHE A 49 7.81 9.61 -0.15
C PHE A 49 6.84 8.55 -0.69
N TYR A 50 7.32 7.32 -0.86
CA TYR A 50 6.53 6.19 -1.32
C TYR A 50 5.36 5.89 -0.38
N ILE A 51 5.61 5.85 0.93
CA ILE A 51 4.58 5.62 1.95
C ILE A 51 3.55 6.75 1.93
N GLY A 52 3.99 8.00 1.81
CA GLY A 52 3.08 9.14 1.70
C GLY A 52 2.13 9.02 0.51
N VAL A 53 2.66 8.69 -0.67
CA VAL A 53 1.84 8.48 -1.87
C VAL A 53 0.90 7.28 -1.71
N LEU A 54 1.38 6.17 -1.15
CA LEU A 54 0.57 4.97 -0.91
C LEU A 54 -0.55 5.25 0.10
N ALA A 55 -0.29 6.03 1.15
CA ALA A 55 -1.28 6.44 2.13
C ALA A 55 -2.37 7.32 1.50
N ILE A 56 -1.98 8.33 0.70
CA ILE A 56 -2.92 9.18 -0.04
C ILE A 56 -3.78 8.32 -0.97
N TYR A 57 -3.17 7.40 -1.72
CA TYR A 57 -3.89 6.48 -2.60
C TYR A 57 -4.90 5.62 -1.83
N SER A 58 -4.48 5.03 -0.70
CA SER A 58 -5.33 4.19 0.14
C SER A 58 -6.53 4.96 0.71
N LEU A 59 -6.30 6.17 1.21
CA LEU A 59 -7.35 7.04 1.74
C LEU A 59 -8.33 7.49 0.64
N HIS A 60 -7.81 7.93 -0.50
CA HIS A 60 -8.63 8.38 -1.63
C HIS A 60 -9.51 7.24 -2.16
N LYS A 61 -8.96 6.04 -2.27
CA LYS A 61 -9.70 4.86 -2.67
C LYS A 61 -10.82 4.51 -1.68
N GLU A 62 -10.56 4.57 -0.38
CA GLU A 62 -11.58 4.27 0.63
C GLU A 62 -12.67 5.37 0.68
N ALA A 63 -12.31 6.63 0.43
CA ALA A 63 -13.27 7.72 0.28
C ALA A 63 -14.21 7.53 -0.92
N ILE A 64 -13.68 7.13 -2.08
CA ILE A 64 -14.51 6.77 -3.25
C ILE A 64 -15.41 5.58 -2.93
N ARG A 65 -14.88 4.57 -2.23
CA ARG A 65 -15.64 3.38 -1.83
C ARG A 65 -16.82 3.74 -0.92
N PHE A 66 -16.65 4.75 -0.06
CA PHE A 66 -17.72 5.29 0.77
C PHE A 66 -18.77 6.03 -0.06
N LEU A 67 -18.34 6.88 -0.99
CA LEU A 67 -19.24 7.58 -1.92
C LEU A 67 -20.06 6.61 -2.79
N GLU A 68 -19.47 5.47 -3.15
CA GLU A 68 -20.11 4.41 -3.94
C GLU A 68 -21.12 3.57 -3.12
N HIS A 69 -20.93 3.39 -1.80
CA HIS A 69 -21.93 2.71 -0.94
C HIS A 69 -23.24 3.51 -0.79
N ALA A 70 -23.21 4.83 -1.03
CA ALA A 70 -24.41 5.66 -1.05
C ALA A 70 -25.26 5.47 -2.33
N ILE A 71 -24.78 4.71 -3.33
CA ILE A 71 -25.47 4.43 -4.58
C ILE A 71 -25.62 2.90 -4.72
N PRO A 72 -26.83 2.34 -4.62
CA PRO A 72 -27.02 0.91 -4.31
C PRO A 72 -26.68 -0.07 -5.44
N GLU A 73 -26.11 0.34 -6.57
CA GLU A 73 -25.94 -0.59 -7.68
C GLU A 73 -24.78 -0.23 -8.62
N ARG A 74 -23.91 -1.24 -8.86
CA ARG A 74 -22.74 -1.24 -9.76
C ARG A 74 -21.62 -0.30 -9.27
N THR A 75 -20.57 -0.77 -8.61
CA THR A 75 -19.56 -1.64 -9.23
C THR A 75 -18.74 -2.31 -8.13
N ARG A 76 -18.78 -3.65 -8.05
CA ARG A 76 -17.90 -4.42 -7.14
C ARG A 76 -16.48 -4.42 -7.73
N LYS A 77 -15.77 -3.28 -7.69
CA LYS A 77 -14.39 -3.20 -8.18
C LYS A 77 -13.51 -4.17 -7.38
N PRO A 78 -12.62 -4.93 -8.05
CA PRO A 78 -11.76 -5.90 -7.38
C PRO A 78 -10.86 -5.23 -6.33
N LYS A 79 -10.48 -5.99 -5.30
CA LYS A 79 -9.68 -5.57 -4.13
C LYS A 79 -8.22 -5.21 -4.49
N ARG A 80 -8.00 -4.34 -5.48
CA ARG A 80 -6.67 -3.97 -6.02
C ARG A 80 -5.69 -3.35 -5.00
N GLY A 81 -6.15 -2.98 -3.81
CA GLY A 81 -5.32 -2.31 -2.80
C GLY A 81 -4.52 -3.28 -1.95
N GLU A 82 -4.98 -4.54 -1.85
CA GLU A 82 -4.28 -5.60 -1.12
C GLU A 82 -3.05 -6.09 -1.91
N LEU A 83 -3.03 -5.87 -3.23
CA LEU A 83 -1.96 -6.33 -4.12
C LEU A 83 -0.59 -5.76 -3.72
N PHE A 84 -0.51 -4.49 -3.35
CA PHE A 84 0.75 -3.87 -2.94
C PHE A 84 1.34 -4.50 -1.68
N VAL A 85 0.50 -4.81 -0.70
CA VAL A 85 0.90 -5.46 0.55
C VAL A 85 1.43 -6.86 0.27
N TYR A 86 0.67 -7.66 -0.49
CA TYR A 86 1.09 -9.02 -0.84
C TYR A 86 2.39 -9.03 -1.63
N LEU A 87 2.55 -8.08 -2.57
CA LEU A 87 3.75 -7.96 -3.36
C LEU A 87 4.97 -7.70 -2.47
N TRP A 88 4.88 -6.78 -1.51
CA TRP A 88 5.97 -6.52 -0.55
C TRP A 88 6.25 -7.70 0.39
N ILE A 89 5.23 -8.38 0.89
CA ILE A 89 5.41 -9.58 1.72
C ILE A 89 6.13 -10.69 0.96
N ILE A 90 5.70 -10.97 -0.29
CA ILE A 90 6.30 -11.98 -1.14
C ILE A 90 7.75 -11.60 -1.47
N LEU A 91 7.99 -10.36 -1.87
CA LEU A 91 9.32 -9.86 -2.19
C LEU A 91 10.29 -10.03 -1.01
N THR A 92 9.89 -9.56 0.17
CA THR A 92 10.72 -9.66 1.38
C THR A 92 10.96 -11.11 1.78
N GLY A 93 9.94 -11.97 1.66
CA GLY A 93 10.10 -13.41 1.87
C GLY A 93 11.09 -14.06 0.89
N ILE A 94 11.07 -13.68 -0.39
CA ILE A 94 12.04 -14.13 -1.39
C ILE A 94 13.45 -13.66 -1.03
N LEU A 95 13.63 -12.39 -0.65
CA LEU A 95 14.93 -11.86 -0.25
C LEU A 95 15.51 -12.60 0.96
N TYR A 96 14.69 -12.86 1.97
CA TYR A 96 15.08 -13.69 3.12
C TYR A 96 15.49 -15.10 2.71
N THR A 97 14.73 -15.72 1.79
CA THR A 97 15.02 -17.06 1.28
C THR A 97 16.34 -17.10 0.52
N ILE A 98 16.59 -16.12 -0.37
CA ILE A 98 17.85 -15.98 -1.11
C ILE A 98 19.01 -15.80 -0.14
N ASN A 99 18.86 -14.93 0.86
CA ASN A 99 19.89 -14.70 1.87
C ASN A 99 20.19 -15.98 2.68
N PHE A 100 19.16 -16.72 3.08
CA PHE A 100 19.30 -17.99 3.80
C PHE A 100 20.02 -19.05 2.94
N LEU A 101 19.61 -19.25 1.69
CA LEU A 101 20.25 -20.18 0.76
C LEU A 101 21.70 -19.81 0.46
N SER A 102 21.99 -18.50 0.46
CA SER A 102 23.34 -17.97 0.25
C SER A 102 24.16 -17.94 1.54
N LYS A 103 23.76 -18.63 2.61
CA LYS A 103 24.47 -18.69 3.89
C LYS A 103 24.77 -17.31 4.48
N ASN A 104 23.82 -16.39 4.41
CA ASN A 104 23.92 -15.00 4.87
C ASN A 104 24.95 -14.14 4.12
N HIS A 105 25.37 -14.54 2.92
CA HIS A 105 26.31 -13.79 2.08
C HIS A 105 25.85 -12.37 1.72
N TYR A 106 24.54 -12.10 1.76
CA TYR A 106 23.94 -10.79 1.48
C TYR A 106 23.54 -10.03 2.75
N SER A 107 23.80 -10.59 3.93
CA SER A 107 23.59 -9.89 5.21
C SER A 107 24.84 -9.21 5.74
N TYR A 108 26.00 -9.59 5.22
CA TYR A 108 27.30 -9.13 5.68
C TYR A 108 28.14 -8.63 4.50
N SER A 109 28.82 -7.50 4.68
CA SER A 109 29.82 -7.01 3.75
C SER A 109 31.06 -7.89 3.78
N ASP A 110 31.98 -7.71 2.83
CA ASP A 110 33.27 -8.42 2.83
C ASP A 110 34.13 -8.06 4.07
N LEU A 111 33.77 -6.98 4.78
CA LEU A 111 34.37 -6.55 6.05
C LEU A 111 33.64 -7.14 7.29
N GLY A 112 32.58 -7.94 7.09
CA GLY A 112 31.78 -8.53 8.17
C GLY A 112 30.73 -7.59 8.78
N GLU A 113 30.52 -6.42 8.19
CA GLU A 113 29.53 -5.45 8.68
C GLU A 113 28.12 -5.80 8.20
N PRO A 114 27.08 -5.62 9.02
CA PRO A 114 25.71 -5.91 8.63
C PRO A 114 25.25 -4.94 7.52
N THR A 115 24.76 -5.48 6.41
CA THR A 115 24.29 -4.69 5.27
C THR A 115 22.82 -4.29 5.43
N PRO A 116 22.44 -3.03 5.12
CA PRO A 116 21.10 -2.53 5.39
C PRO A 116 20.00 -3.09 4.48
N GLY A 117 20.31 -3.64 3.30
CA GLY A 117 19.29 -3.95 2.28
C GLY A 117 18.13 -4.84 2.75
N LEU A 118 18.40 -5.89 3.52
CA LEU A 118 17.34 -6.78 4.04
C LEU A 118 16.49 -6.09 5.12
N MET A 119 17.12 -5.24 5.93
CA MET A 119 16.47 -4.43 6.95
C MET A 119 15.60 -3.35 6.31
N THR A 120 16.09 -2.68 5.26
CA THR A 120 15.34 -1.69 4.46
C THR A 120 14.07 -2.33 3.86
N ALA A 121 14.19 -3.49 3.21
CA ALA A 121 13.04 -4.21 2.64
C ALA A 121 12.00 -4.58 3.72
N THR A 122 12.47 -4.99 4.90
CA THR A 122 11.60 -5.34 6.04
C THR A 122 10.85 -4.13 6.57
N TYR A 123 11.53 -2.99 6.75
CA TYR A 123 10.89 -1.76 7.20
C TYR A 123 9.82 -1.28 6.21
N ILE A 124 10.14 -1.22 4.92
CA ILE A 124 9.17 -0.82 3.89
C ILE A 124 7.95 -1.76 3.89
N THR A 125 8.18 -3.07 4.04
CA THR A 125 7.08 -4.05 4.11
C THR A 125 6.19 -3.82 5.32
N LEU A 126 6.77 -3.56 6.49
CA LEU A 126 6.03 -3.24 7.71
C LEU A 126 5.25 -1.94 7.55
N GLU A 127 5.86 -0.90 7.00
CA GLU A 127 5.22 0.40 6.78
C GLU A 127 4.04 0.30 5.81
N VAL A 128 4.21 -0.43 4.70
CA VAL A 128 3.12 -0.76 3.76
C VAL A 128 2.00 -1.53 4.47
N GLY A 129 2.35 -2.48 5.34
CA GLY A 129 1.40 -3.20 6.18
C GLY A 129 0.62 -2.29 7.14
N ILE A 130 1.31 -1.35 7.81
CA ILE A 130 0.71 -0.39 8.73
C ILE A 130 -0.27 0.52 7.99
N VAL A 131 0.12 1.08 6.83
CA VAL A 131 -0.78 1.91 6.00
C VAL A 131 -2.07 1.15 5.67
N PHE A 132 -1.95 -0.13 5.32
CA PHE A 132 -3.11 -0.96 5.03
C PHE A 132 -3.99 -1.21 6.25
N ILE A 133 -3.41 -1.53 7.41
CA ILE A 133 -4.16 -1.72 8.67
C ILE A 133 -4.88 -0.43 9.06
N LEU A 134 -4.20 0.72 9.00
CA LEU A 134 -4.80 2.02 9.30
C LEU A 134 -5.98 2.33 8.39
N ALA A 135 -5.85 2.08 7.09
CA ALA A 135 -6.96 2.25 6.15
C ALA A 135 -8.16 1.35 6.48
N ARG A 136 -7.91 0.12 6.97
CA ARG A 136 -8.97 -0.79 7.41
C ARG A 136 -9.64 -0.33 8.70
N ILE A 137 -8.88 0.15 9.67
CA ILE A 137 -9.43 0.70 10.91
C ILE A 137 -10.27 1.93 10.61
N LEU A 138 -9.77 2.85 9.78
CA LEU A 138 -10.49 4.06 9.39
C LEU A 138 -11.83 3.72 8.73
N LYS A 139 -11.84 2.72 7.85
CA LYS A 139 -13.07 2.19 7.27
C LYS A 139 -14.06 1.69 8.32
N LEU A 140 -13.62 0.87 9.28
CA LEU A 140 -14.48 0.33 10.33
C LEU A 140 -15.05 1.45 11.20
N LEU A 141 -14.23 2.46 11.54
CA LEU A 141 -14.67 3.65 12.27
C LEU A 141 -15.71 4.44 11.48
N MET A 142 -15.48 4.68 10.19
CA MET A 142 -16.46 5.39 9.35
C MET A 142 -17.81 4.65 9.29
N ILE A 143 -17.80 3.34 9.13
CA ILE A 143 -19.05 2.54 9.12
C ILE A 143 -19.78 2.67 10.47
N ASN A 144 -19.06 2.54 11.59
CA ASN A 144 -19.68 2.57 12.91
C ASN A 144 -20.20 3.97 13.28
N TYR A 145 -19.48 5.03 12.91
CA TYR A 145 -19.77 6.40 13.35
C TYR A 145 -20.69 7.18 12.39
N PHE A 146 -20.62 6.94 11.09
CA PHE A 146 -21.43 7.67 10.10
C PHE A 146 -22.61 6.87 9.57
N TYR A 147 -22.46 5.56 9.33
CA TYR A 147 -23.50 4.78 8.66
C TYR A 147 -24.57 4.28 9.63
N LYS A 148 -24.16 3.72 10.76
CA LYS A 148 -25.06 3.15 11.77
C LYS A 148 -26.10 4.15 12.34
N PRO A 149 -25.77 5.45 12.53
CA PRO A 149 -26.76 6.44 12.95
C PRO A 149 -27.75 6.87 11.86
N LEU A 150 -27.35 6.84 10.58
CA LEU A 150 -28.22 7.21 9.45
C LEU A 150 -29.30 6.16 9.19
N GLU A 151 -28.95 4.88 9.33
CA GLU A 151 -29.90 3.76 9.19
C GLU A 151 -30.96 3.80 10.29
N LYS A 152 -30.54 4.07 11.54
CA LYS A 152 -31.46 4.22 12.70
C LYS A 152 -32.45 5.38 12.56
N ASN A 153 -32.04 6.49 11.93
CA ASN A 153 -32.92 7.64 11.72
C ASN A 153 -33.94 7.41 10.59
N ASN A 154 -33.59 6.62 9.57
CA ASN A 154 -34.52 6.27 8.50
C ASN A 154 -35.57 5.24 8.95
N GLU A 155 -35.22 4.31 9.85
CA GLU A 155 -36.19 3.37 10.45
C GLU A 155 -37.18 4.04 11.41
N GLN A 156 -36.85 5.22 11.96
CA GLN A 156 -37.77 5.97 12.83
C GLN A 156 -38.73 6.91 12.07
N GLN A 157 -38.57 7.05 10.75
CA GLN A 157 -39.40 7.91 9.90
C GLN A 157 -40.27 7.15 8.89
N GLY A 158 -40.25 5.80 8.91
CA GLY A 158 -41.16 4.93 8.15
C GLY A 158 -42.22 4.32 9.05
#